data_AF-A0A4Q2QRN5-F1
#
_entry.id   AF-A0A4Q2QRN5-F1
#
_cell.length_a   1.000
_cell.length_b   1.000
_cell.length_c   1.000
_cell.angle_alpha   90.00
_cell.angle_beta   90.00
_cell.angle_gamma   90.00
#
_symmetry.space_group_name_H-M   'P 1'
#
loop_
_entity.id
_entity.type
_entity.pdbx_description
1 polymer ?
#
loop_
_entity_poly.entity_id
_entity_poly.type
_entity_poly.pdbx_seq_one_letter_code
_entity_poly.pdbx_strand_id
1 'polypeptide(L)'
;NLEKNDNKIIVTTIQKLNNLMKGEADLPVYQQQVVFIFDECHRSQFGEAQKNLKKKFKRFYQFGFTGTPIFVGKNALGDEDTASVFGAELHSYIITDAIRDEKVLKFKVDYNDVRPQFKELETETDEKKLSAAENKHALLHPMRISEVTHYILKNFRQKTHRAFSGATGFNAMFAVSSVDAAKAYYEAFRIIQQSAAEQDKNYKPLKVATIFSFAANEEQDAVGDINDEGFDVTAMNSSAREFLESAIGDYNAMFKVNHSTDGNNFQNYYRDLSERVKKQEVDLLIVVGMFLTGFDAPTLNTLFVDKNLRYHGLMQAFSRTNRIYNATKTFGNIVT
;
A
#
# COMPACT_ATOMS: atom_id res chain seq x y z
N ASN A 1 -22.37 9.44 25.69
CA ASN A 1 -22.61 8.11 25.08
C ASN A 1 -21.87 6.94 25.75
N LEU A 2 -21.14 7.15 26.86
CA LEU A 2 -20.47 6.09 27.64
C LEU A 2 -21.28 5.61 28.87
N GLU A 3 -22.54 6.03 29.01
CA GLU A 3 -23.40 5.68 30.16
C GLU A 3 -24.41 4.56 29.87
N LYS A 4 -24.28 3.84 28.75
CA LYS A 4 -25.07 2.63 28.52
C LYS A 4 -24.17 1.40 28.69
N ASN A 5 -24.46 0.59 29.71
CA ASN A 5 -23.86 -0.73 29.99
C ASN A 5 -24.08 -1.81 28.90
N ASP A 6 -24.40 -1.39 27.67
CA ASP A 6 -24.78 -2.25 26.54
C ASP A 6 -23.76 -2.20 25.39
N ASN A 7 -22.53 -1.75 25.66
CA ASN A 7 -21.50 -1.60 24.63
C ASN A 7 -20.38 -2.63 24.82
N LYS A 8 -20.66 -3.89 24.47
CA LYS A 8 -19.70 -5.02 24.53
C LYS A 8 -18.76 -5.09 23.33
N ILE A 9 -18.95 -4.26 22.32
CA ILE A 9 -18.13 -4.22 21.11
C ILE A 9 -17.02 -3.18 21.28
N ILE A 10 -15.78 -3.61 21.05
CA ILE A 10 -14.59 -2.76 21.11
C ILE A 10 -13.87 -2.84 19.77
N VAL A 11 -13.68 -1.70 19.12
CA VAL A 11 -12.86 -1.59 17.91
C VAL A 11 -11.51 -1.00 18.30
N THR A 12 -10.42 -1.74 18.04
CA THR A 12 -9.05 -1.33 18.36
C THR A 12 -8.09 -1.83 17.30
N THR A 13 -6.90 -1.25 17.22
CA THR A 13 -5.81 -1.76 16.37
C THR A 13 -5.00 -2.81 17.12
N ILE A 14 -4.32 -3.69 16.39
CA ILE A 14 -3.44 -4.70 16.99
C ILE A 14 -2.32 -4.06 17.83
N GLN A 15 -1.78 -2.92 17.38
CA GLN A 15 -0.76 -2.15 18.10
C GLN A 15 -1.28 -1.67 19.46
N LYS A 16 -2.49 -1.10 19.50
CA LYS A 16 -3.10 -0.61 20.75
C LYS A 16 -3.42 -1.75 21.70
N LEU A 17 -3.94 -2.87 21.18
CA LEU A 17 -4.20 -4.06 21.97
C LEU A 17 -2.91 -4.67 22.55
N ASN A 18 -1.85 -4.78 21.73
CA ASN A 18 -0.55 -5.27 22.20
C ASN A 18 0.04 -4.35 23.27
N ASN A 19 -0.02 -3.03 23.08
CA ASN A 19 0.44 -2.07 24.09
C ASN A 19 -0.34 -2.15 25.40
N LEU A 20 -1.67 -2.31 25.34
CA LEU A 20 -2.50 -2.58 26.53
C LEU A 20 -2.03 -3.86 27.25
N MET A 21 -1.84 -4.94 26.49
CA MET A 21 -1.34 -6.21 27.02
C MET A 21 0.12 -6.15 27.48
N LYS A 22 0.91 -5.15 27.12
CA LYS A 22 2.25 -4.93 27.69
C LYS A 22 2.19 -4.14 29.00
N GLY A 23 1.41 -3.05 29.01
CA GLY A 23 1.34 -2.13 30.15
C GLY A 23 0.50 -2.66 31.32
N GLU A 24 -0.59 -3.37 31.05
CA GLU A 24 -1.59 -3.70 32.07
C GLU A 24 -1.60 -5.19 32.38
N ALA A 25 -1.17 -5.58 33.60
CA ALA A 25 -1.09 -6.97 34.03
C ALA A 25 -2.45 -7.55 34.47
N ASP A 26 -3.28 -6.75 35.15
CA ASP A 26 -4.41 -7.25 35.94
C ASP A 26 -5.73 -6.57 35.58
N LEU A 27 -6.10 -6.57 34.29
CA LEU A 27 -7.40 -6.04 33.86
C LEU A 27 -8.53 -7.03 34.15
N PRO A 28 -9.68 -6.58 34.68
CA PRO A 28 -10.85 -7.43 34.90
C PRO A 28 -11.32 -8.18 33.64
N VAL A 29 -11.12 -7.59 32.45
CA VAL A 29 -11.50 -8.18 31.16
C VAL A 29 -10.76 -9.50 30.87
N TYR A 30 -9.55 -9.70 31.41
CA TYR A 30 -8.76 -10.91 31.20
C TYR A 30 -9.42 -12.18 31.76
N GLN A 31 -10.36 -12.03 32.70
CA GLN A 31 -11.11 -13.13 33.33
C GLN A 31 -12.51 -13.33 32.74
N GLN A 32 -12.95 -12.42 31.86
CA GLN A 32 -14.27 -12.47 31.23
C GLN A 32 -14.28 -13.41 30.01
N GLN A 33 -15.47 -13.72 29.51
CA GLN A 33 -15.65 -14.40 28.22
C GLN A 33 -15.45 -13.38 27.10
N VAL A 34 -14.37 -13.51 26.34
CA VAL A 34 -13.99 -12.54 25.29
C VAL A 34 -13.99 -13.22 23.93
N VAL A 35 -14.56 -12.55 22.93
CA VAL A 35 -14.47 -12.98 21.54
C VAL A 35 -13.61 -11.97 20.78
N PHE A 36 -12.55 -12.47 20.16
CA PHE A 36 -11.71 -11.69 19.26
C PHE A 36 -12.09 -12.01 17.81
N ILE A 37 -12.31 -10.96 17.03
CA ILE A 37 -12.45 -11.04 15.58
C ILE A 37 -11.34 -10.18 15.00
N PHE A 38 -10.40 -10.85 14.33
CA PHE A 38 -9.30 -10.20 13.65
C PHE A 38 -9.63 -10.07 12.16
N ASP A 39 -9.29 -8.92 11.58
CA ASP A 39 -9.40 -8.64 10.15
C ASP A 39 -7.98 -8.55 9.56
N GLU A 40 -7.80 -9.07 8.35
CA GLU A 40 -6.52 -9.17 7.64
C GLU A 40 -5.38 -9.79 8.50
N CYS A 41 -5.60 -11.02 8.97
CA CYS A 41 -4.80 -11.68 10.03
C CYS A 41 -3.43 -12.22 9.62
N HIS A 42 -2.75 -11.61 8.66
CA HIS A 42 -1.45 -12.04 8.12
C HIS A 42 -0.27 -11.14 8.55
N ARG A 43 -0.46 -10.19 9.47
CA ARG A 43 0.52 -9.11 9.75
C ARG A 43 1.65 -9.53 10.72
N SER A 44 2.84 -8.96 10.51
CA SER A 44 4.06 -9.02 11.36
C SER A 44 3.84 -8.84 12.87
N GLN A 45 2.87 -8.01 13.27
CA GLN A 45 2.60 -7.75 14.69
C GLN A 45 1.81 -8.86 15.38
N PHE A 46 1.43 -9.89 14.64
CA PHE A 46 0.57 -10.95 15.15
C PHE A 46 1.31 -11.87 16.12
N GLY A 47 2.60 -12.16 15.90
CA GLY A 47 3.37 -13.08 16.75
C GLY A 47 3.41 -12.68 18.22
N GLU A 48 3.87 -11.45 18.53
CA GLU A 48 3.97 -10.99 19.92
C GLU A 48 2.59 -10.76 20.55
N ALA A 49 1.67 -10.12 19.82
CA ALA A 49 0.33 -9.87 20.30
C ALA A 49 -0.41 -11.17 20.64
N GLN A 50 -0.25 -12.22 19.82
CA GLN A 50 -0.81 -13.55 20.07
C GLN A 50 -0.19 -14.21 21.30
N LYS A 51 1.12 -14.14 21.49
CA LYS A 51 1.79 -14.64 22.71
C LYS A 51 1.24 -13.97 23.96
N ASN A 52 1.09 -12.64 23.93
CA ASN A 52 0.53 -11.87 25.03
C ASN A 52 -0.96 -12.19 25.27
N LEU A 53 -1.74 -12.34 24.22
CA LEU A 53 -3.17 -12.68 24.29
C LEU A 53 -3.36 -14.05 24.95
N LYS A 54 -2.66 -15.09 24.46
CA LYS A 54 -2.67 -16.45 25.03
C LYS A 54 -2.25 -16.47 26.50
N LYS A 55 -1.30 -15.60 26.89
CA LYS A 55 -0.82 -15.49 28.28
C LYS A 55 -1.85 -14.82 29.20
N LYS A 56 -2.46 -13.72 28.76
CA LYS A 56 -3.29 -12.84 29.61
C LYS A 56 -4.75 -13.24 29.65
N PHE A 57 -5.40 -13.46 28.50
CA PHE A 57 -6.83 -13.78 28.46
C PHE A 57 -7.09 -15.25 28.80
N LYS A 58 -7.90 -15.51 29.82
CA LYS A 58 -8.13 -16.87 30.35
C LYS A 58 -9.28 -17.61 29.69
N ARG A 59 -10.22 -16.88 29.08
CA ARG A 59 -11.44 -17.43 28.46
C ARG A 59 -11.74 -16.65 27.19
N PHE A 60 -11.24 -17.15 26.06
CA PHE A 60 -11.45 -16.48 24.80
C PHE A 60 -11.72 -17.44 23.64
N TYR A 61 -12.43 -16.91 22.66
CA TYR A 61 -12.52 -17.45 21.31
C TYR A 61 -11.88 -16.44 20.36
N GLN A 62 -11.13 -16.92 19.36
CA GLN A 62 -10.57 -16.05 18.33
C GLN A 62 -10.93 -16.54 16.94
N PHE A 63 -11.32 -15.59 16.09
CA PHE A 63 -11.63 -15.80 14.69
C PHE A 63 -10.77 -14.85 13.86
N GLY A 64 -10.31 -15.33 12.71
CA GLY A 64 -9.52 -14.54 11.78
C GLY A 64 -10.15 -14.52 10.40
N PHE A 65 -10.28 -13.33 9.84
CA PHE A 65 -10.57 -13.12 8.42
C PHE A 65 -9.27 -12.75 7.71
N THR A 66 -8.98 -13.38 6.58
CA THR A 66 -7.83 -13.02 5.75
C THR A 66 -8.11 -13.38 4.30
N GLY A 67 -7.76 -12.48 3.38
CA GLY A 67 -7.72 -12.79 1.95
C GLY A 67 -6.45 -13.54 1.54
N THR A 68 -5.44 -13.54 2.41
CA THR A 68 -4.10 -14.04 2.12
C THR A 68 -3.53 -14.80 3.33
N PRO A 69 -3.92 -16.07 3.53
CA PRO A 69 -3.38 -16.89 4.61
C PRO A 69 -1.88 -17.14 4.46
N ILE A 70 -1.23 -17.37 5.60
CA ILE A 70 0.17 -17.78 5.71
C ILE A 70 0.22 -19.30 5.73
N PHE A 71 1.16 -19.89 4.97
CA PHE A 71 1.39 -21.33 4.89
C PHE A 71 2.87 -21.65 5.09
N VAL A 72 3.15 -22.59 6.01
CA VAL A 72 4.50 -23.15 6.23
C VAL A 72 5.03 -23.77 4.94
N GLY A 73 6.31 -23.55 4.66
CA GLY A 73 7.00 -24.08 3.48
C GLY A 73 6.62 -23.39 2.15
N LYS A 74 5.77 -22.36 2.19
CA LYS A 74 5.45 -21.52 1.01
C LYS A 74 5.84 -20.07 1.23
N ASN A 75 5.10 -19.37 2.06
CA ASN A 75 5.29 -17.95 2.32
C ASN A 75 5.66 -17.64 3.77
N ALA A 76 5.51 -18.57 4.72
CA ALA A 76 6.00 -18.35 6.08
C ALA A 76 7.55 -18.31 6.11
N LEU A 77 8.11 -17.38 6.87
CA LEU A 77 9.54 -17.36 7.22
C LEU A 77 9.84 -18.21 8.48
N GLY A 78 8.82 -18.47 9.30
CA GLY A 78 8.88 -19.35 10.47
C GLY A 78 7.98 -20.59 10.34
N ASP A 79 7.80 -21.27 11.47
CA ASP A 79 7.04 -22.52 11.57
C ASP A 79 5.55 -22.33 11.93
N GLU A 80 5.07 -21.10 12.05
CA GLU A 80 3.66 -20.79 12.30
C GLU A 80 2.92 -20.46 11.00
N ASP A 81 1.73 -21.07 10.80
CA ASP A 81 0.80 -20.74 9.73
C ASP A 81 -0.53 -20.23 10.29
N THR A 82 -1.42 -19.77 9.42
CA THR A 82 -2.75 -19.29 9.85
C THR A 82 -3.53 -20.37 10.60
N ALA A 83 -3.38 -21.65 10.21
CA ALA A 83 -4.09 -22.76 10.84
C ALA A 83 -3.55 -23.08 12.24
N SER A 84 -2.25 -22.93 12.49
CA SER A 84 -1.65 -23.16 13.80
C SER A 84 -2.07 -22.08 14.82
N VAL A 85 -2.41 -20.87 14.35
CA VAL A 85 -2.87 -19.79 15.22
C VAL A 85 -4.39 -19.79 15.43
N PHE A 86 -5.18 -20.01 14.37
CA PHE A 86 -6.65 -19.88 14.40
C PHE A 86 -7.41 -21.21 14.38
N GLY A 87 -6.76 -22.32 14.03
CA GLY A 87 -7.39 -23.62 13.86
C GLY A 87 -7.90 -23.87 12.45
N ALA A 88 -8.97 -24.65 12.34
CA ALA A 88 -9.50 -25.10 11.05
C ALA A 88 -10.11 -23.94 10.23
N GLU A 89 -9.96 -24.01 8.91
CA GLU A 89 -10.69 -23.16 7.98
C GLU A 89 -12.19 -23.44 8.09
N LEU A 90 -12.95 -22.48 8.63
CA LEU A 90 -14.38 -22.64 8.84
C LEU A 90 -15.18 -22.51 7.54
N HIS A 91 -14.71 -21.67 6.62
CA HIS A 91 -15.31 -21.39 5.32
C HIS A 91 -14.31 -20.62 4.44
N SER A 92 -14.37 -20.80 3.13
CA SER A 92 -13.63 -19.97 2.15
C SER A 92 -14.53 -19.41 1.06
N TYR A 93 -14.18 -18.19 0.63
CA TYR A 93 -14.71 -17.55 -0.56
C TYR A 93 -13.52 -16.94 -1.30
N ILE A 94 -13.03 -17.64 -2.32
CA ILE A 94 -11.76 -17.32 -2.95
C ILE A 94 -11.92 -16.35 -4.12
N ILE A 95 -10.81 -15.77 -4.59
CA ILE A 95 -10.85 -14.77 -5.66
C ILE A 95 -11.46 -15.31 -6.96
N THR A 96 -11.34 -16.61 -7.25
CA THR A 96 -12.00 -17.23 -8.42
C THR A 96 -13.51 -17.24 -8.29
N ASP A 97 -14.05 -17.45 -7.07
CA ASP A 97 -15.49 -17.33 -6.82
C ASP A 97 -15.92 -15.88 -6.94
N ALA A 98 -15.18 -14.96 -6.33
CA ALA A 98 -15.48 -13.53 -6.40
C ALA A 98 -15.48 -12.98 -7.83
N ILE A 99 -14.59 -13.48 -8.70
CA ILE A 99 -14.57 -13.14 -10.13
C ILE A 99 -15.76 -13.78 -10.86
N ARG A 100 -16.07 -15.05 -10.59
CA ARG A 100 -17.21 -15.76 -11.19
C ARG A 100 -18.54 -15.07 -10.86
N ASP A 101 -18.67 -14.61 -9.62
CA ASP A 101 -19.87 -13.99 -9.08
C ASP A 101 -19.91 -12.47 -9.33
N GLU A 102 -18.99 -11.95 -10.14
CA GLU A 102 -18.85 -10.54 -10.53
C GLU A 102 -18.78 -9.57 -9.33
N LYS A 103 -18.23 -10.05 -8.20
CA LYS A 103 -18.00 -9.24 -6.98
C LYS A 103 -16.68 -8.51 -7.00
N VAL A 104 -15.70 -9.02 -7.75
CA VAL A 104 -14.43 -8.35 -8.02
C VAL A 104 -14.07 -8.47 -9.50
N LEU A 105 -13.34 -7.48 -9.99
CA LEU A 105 -12.84 -7.47 -11.37
C LEU A 105 -11.60 -8.35 -11.52
N LYS A 106 -11.34 -8.77 -12.76
CA LYS A 106 -10.11 -9.48 -13.16
C LYS A 106 -8.91 -8.51 -13.18
N PHE A 107 -7.71 -9.06 -13.28
CA PHE A 107 -6.48 -8.30 -13.52
C PHE A 107 -6.01 -8.44 -14.97
N LYS A 108 -5.52 -7.35 -15.54
CA LYS A 108 -4.73 -7.35 -16.78
C LYS A 108 -3.30 -6.98 -16.41
N VAL A 109 -2.43 -7.98 -16.36
CA VAL A 109 -1.02 -7.81 -15.99
C VAL A 109 -0.18 -7.72 -17.26
N ASP A 110 0.48 -6.59 -17.47
CA ASP A 110 1.38 -6.33 -18.59
C ASP A 110 2.79 -6.04 -18.06
N TYR A 111 3.80 -6.76 -18.56
CA TYR A 111 5.21 -6.40 -18.37
C TYR A 111 5.68 -5.49 -19.50
N ASN A 112 6.13 -4.29 -19.15
CA ASN A 112 6.56 -3.28 -20.11
C ASN A 112 8.04 -3.47 -20.50
N ASP A 113 8.31 -4.51 -21.29
CA ASP A 113 9.65 -4.88 -21.79
C ASP A 113 10.10 -3.96 -22.94
N VAL A 114 10.44 -2.71 -22.61
CA VAL A 114 10.86 -1.70 -23.60
C VAL A 114 12.25 -1.12 -23.34
N ARG A 115 13.00 -1.72 -22.40
CA ARG A 115 14.29 -1.20 -21.92
C ARG A 115 15.39 -2.27 -22.00
N PRO A 116 15.94 -2.54 -23.21
CA PRO A 116 16.95 -3.58 -23.39
C PRO A 116 18.17 -3.44 -22.47
N GLN A 117 18.59 -2.20 -22.17
CA GLN A 117 19.74 -1.92 -21.30
C GLN A 117 19.54 -2.39 -19.86
N PHE A 118 18.31 -2.36 -19.34
CA PHE A 118 18.00 -2.68 -17.94
C PHE A 118 17.30 -4.04 -17.79
N LYS A 119 17.05 -4.74 -18.90
CA LYS A 119 16.28 -5.99 -18.93
C LYS A 119 16.85 -7.06 -17.99
N GLU A 120 18.16 -7.27 -17.98
CA GLU A 120 18.78 -8.27 -17.10
C GLU A 120 18.50 -7.98 -15.62
N LEU A 121 18.57 -6.70 -15.21
CA LEU A 121 18.25 -6.27 -13.85
C LEU A 121 16.75 -6.43 -13.54
N GLU A 122 15.88 -6.11 -14.49
CA GLU A 122 14.41 -6.20 -14.33
C GLU A 122 13.89 -7.65 -14.33
N THR A 123 14.66 -8.59 -14.89
CA THR A 123 14.33 -10.02 -14.93
C THR A 123 15.11 -10.87 -13.92
N GLU A 124 15.95 -10.25 -13.09
CA GLU A 124 16.69 -10.95 -12.04
C GLU A 124 15.73 -11.55 -11.00
N THR A 125 16.04 -12.76 -10.54
CA THR A 125 15.19 -13.54 -9.62
C THR A 125 15.81 -13.69 -8.24
N ASP A 126 17.13 -13.56 -8.14
CA ASP A 126 17.89 -13.61 -6.89
C ASP A 126 17.62 -12.36 -6.03
N GLU A 127 17.06 -12.57 -4.84
CA GLU A 127 16.66 -11.49 -3.92
C GLU A 127 17.84 -10.66 -3.42
N LYS A 128 19.00 -11.27 -3.20
CA LYS A 128 20.18 -10.55 -2.71
C LYS A 128 20.71 -9.62 -3.79
N LYS A 129 20.73 -10.08 -5.04
CA LYS A 129 21.13 -9.24 -6.18
C LYS A 129 20.13 -8.12 -6.44
N LEU A 130 18.83 -8.40 -6.39
CA LEU A 130 17.78 -7.38 -6.52
C LEU A 130 17.94 -6.30 -5.45
N SER A 131 18.16 -6.70 -4.19
CA SER A 131 18.39 -5.76 -3.09
C SER A 131 19.66 -4.94 -3.29
N ALA A 132 20.74 -5.55 -3.78
CA ALA A 132 21.99 -4.85 -4.10
C ALA A 132 21.87 -3.91 -5.31
N ALA A 133 20.94 -4.18 -6.24
CA ALA A 133 20.68 -3.37 -7.42
C ALA A 133 19.86 -2.09 -7.14
N GLU A 134 19.41 -1.88 -5.90
CA GLU A 134 18.69 -0.68 -5.45
C GLU A 134 19.65 0.51 -5.28
N ASN A 135 20.28 0.95 -6.37
CA ASN A 135 21.24 2.04 -6.38
C ASN A 135 21.24 2.80 -7.73
N LYS A 136 21.92 3.97 -7.76
CA LYS A 136 21.94 4.90 -8.91
C LYS A 136 22.68 4.36 -10.15
N HIS A 137 23.35 3.22 -10.06
CA HIS A 137 24.03 2.57 -11.18
C HIS A 137 23.21 1.41 -11.77
N ALA A 138 22.09 1.04 -11.14
CA ALA A 138 21.24 -0.08 -11.54
C ALA A 138 19.75 0.33 -11.59
N LEU A 139 18.90 -0.10 -10.65
CA LEU A 139 17.46 0.15 -10.72
C LEU A 139 17.09 1.64 -10.59
N LEU A 140 17.91 2.42 -9.88
CA LEU A 140 17.72 3.87 -9.73
C LEU A 140 18.52 4.68 -10.76
N HIS A 141 18.96 4.05 -11.84
CA HIS A 141 19.71 4.72 -12.89
C HIS A 141 18.86 5.86 -13.52
N PRO A 142 19.37 7.11 -13.65
CA PRO A 142 18.57 8.25 -14.10
C PRO A 142 17.87 8.04 -15.45
N MET A 143 18.52 7.35 -16.40
CA MET A 143 17.88 7.02 -17.68
C MET A 143 16.71 6.06 -17.51
N ARG A 144 16.84 5.02 -16.67
CA ARG A 144 15.74 4.06 -16.40
C ARG A 144 14.55 4.77 -15.78
N ILE A 145 14.79 5.58 -14.74
CA ILE A 145 13.76 6.40 -14.06
C ILE A 145 13.06 7.31 -15.07
N SER A 146 13.83 8.00 -15.93
CA SER A 146 13.28 8.87 -16.98
C SER A 146 12.44 8.10 -18.00
N GLU A 147 12.91 6.96 -18.50
CA GLU A 147 12.20 6.13 -19.48
C GLU A 147 10.88 5.58 -18.92
N VAL A 148 10.89 5.08 -17.67
CA VAL A 148 9.68 4.64 -16.96
C VAL A 148 8.71 5.81 -16.77
N THR A 149 9.20 6.97 -16.34
CA THR A 149 8.38 8.17 -16.13
C THR A 149 7.74 8.66 -17.44
N HIS A 150 8.49 8.70 -18.53
CA HIS A 150 7.97 9.04 -19.86
C HIS A 150 6.89 8.05 -20.31
N TYR A 151 7.11 6.74 -20.09
CA TYR A 151 6.11 5.74 -20.41
C TYR A 151 4.82 5.99 -19.63
N ILE A 152 4.90 6.23 -18.31
CA ILE A 152 3.72 6.49 -17.49
C ILE A 152 3.00 7.74 -17.98
N LEU A 153 3.69 8.87 -18.16
CA LEU A 153 3.08 10.12 -18.65
C LEU A 153 2.40 9.95 -20.01
N LYS A 154 3.03 9.23 -20.94
CA LYS A 154 2.50 8.97 -22.29
C LYS A 154 1.23 8.12 -22.25
N ASN A 155 1.21 7.08 -21.41
CA ASN A 155 0.14 6.08 -21.41
C ASN A 155 -0.92 6.30 -20.33
N PHE A 156 -0.72 7.23 -19.40
CA PHE A 156 -1.59 7.47 -18.25
C PHE A 156 -3.05 7.64 -18.68
N ARG A 157 -3.33 8.55 -19.62
CA ARG A 157 -4.69 8.84 -20.07
C ARG A 157 -5.35 7.67 -20.80
N GLN A 158 -4.57 6.85 -21.49
CA GLN A 158 -5.09 5.65 -22.14
C GLN A 158 -5.46 4.60 -21.10
N LYS A 159 -4.55 4.30 -20.16
CA LYS A 159 -4.78 3.30 -19.10
C LYS A 159 -5.91 3.71 -18.14
N THR A 160 -6.10 5.01 -17.92
CA THR A 160 -7.15 5.56 -17.05
C THR A 160 -8.44 5.96 -17.78
N HIS A 161 -8.58 5.63 -19.06
CA HIS A 161 -9.76 5.95 -19.89
C HIS A 161 -10.07 7.47 -19.97
N ARG A 162 -9.06 8.32 -19.81
CA ARG A 162 -9.15 9.79 -19.93
C ARG A 162 -8.75 10.31 -21.32
N ALA A 163 -8.43 9.42 -22.26
CA ALA A 163 -8.08 9.78 -23.63
C ALA A 163 -9.30 10.22 -24.47
N PHE A 164 -10.52 9.81 -24.07
CA PHE A 164 -11.75 10.16 -24.76
C PHE A 164 -12.35 11.48 -24.23
N SER A 165 -12.83 12.33 -25.13
CA SER A 165 -13.46 13.61 -24.75
C SER A 165 -14.73 13.38 -23.93
N GLY A 166 -14.89 14.11 -22.83
CA GLY A 166 -16.04 14.01 -21.92
C GLY A 166 -16.00 12.84 -20.93
N ALA A 167 -14.99 11.96 -20.99
CA ALA A 167 -14.82 10.90 -20.00
C ALA A 167 -14.21 11.44 -18.70
N THR A 168 -14.85 11.16 -17.56
CA THR A 168 -14.26 11.41 -16.23
C THR A 168 -13.02 10.53 -16.01
N GLY A 169 -13.06 9.30 -16.53
CA GLY A 169 -12.00 8.31 -16.40
C GLY A 169 -11.75 7.90 -14.94
N PHE A 170 -10.53 7.42 -14.72
CA PHE A 170 -10.03 6.86 -13.46
C PHE A 170 -8.71 7.52 -13.08
N ASN A 171 -8.16 7.19 -11.91
CA ASN A 171 -6.78 7.56 -11.55
C ASN A 171 -5.91 6.32 -11.29
N ALA A 172 -4.64 6.55 -10.95
CA ALA A 172 -3.66 5.47 -10.79
C ALA A 172 -2.81 5.61 -9.52
N MET A 173 -2.20 4.48 -9.14
CA MET A 173 -1.11 4.41 -8.15
C MET A 173 0.18 3.94 -8.81
N PHE A 174 1.31 4.31 -8.22
CA PHE A 174 2.63 3.84 -8.59
C PHE A 174 3.37 3.31 -7.37
N ALA A 175 3.46 1.98 -7.25
CA ALA A 175 4.16 1.32 -6.16
C ALA A 175 5.65 1.20 -6.49
N VAL A 176 6.53 1.71 -5.63
CA VAL A 176 7.98 1.72 -5.84
C VAL A 176 8.72 0.94 -4.75
N SER A 177 9.94 0.52 -5.08
CA SER A 177 10.82 -0.30 -4.24
C SER A 177 11.16 0.36 -2.91
N SER A 178 11.58 1.63 -2.93
CA SER A 178 12.17 2.33 -1.79
C SER A 178 11.78 3.82 -1.73
N VAL A 179 12.11 4.45 -0.60
CA VAL A 179 11.98 5.92 -0.44
C VAL A 179 12.85 6.66 -1.47
N ASP A 180 14.05 6.16 -1.78
CA ASP A 180 14.92 6.79 -2.77
C ASP A 180 14.38 6.65 -4.19
N ALA A 181 13.72 5.54 -4.52
CA ALA A 181 12.94 5.41 -5.76
C ALA A 181 11.79 6.42 -5.80
N ALA A 182 11.04 6.57 -4.70
CA ALA A 182 9.93 7.52 -4.63
C ALA A 182 10.39 8.96 -4.87
N LYS A 183 11.53 9.35 -4.28
CA LYS A 183 12.19 10.64 -4.51
C LYS A 183 12.56 10.81 -5.98
N ALA A 184 13.28 9.83 -6.55
CA ALA A 184 13.77 9.89 -7.92
C ALA A 184 12.62 10.01 -8.93
N TYR A 185 11.54 9.24 -8.75
CA TYR A 185 10.38 9.28 -9.61
C TYR A 185 9.61 10.59 -9.48
N TYR A 186 9.32 11.05 -8.26
CA TYR A 186 8.59 12.30 -8.07
C TYR A 186 9.33 13.49 -8.70
N GLU A 187 10.66 13.56 -8.55
CA GLU A 187 11.49 14.56 -9.21
C GLU A 187 11.49 14.43 -10.73
N ALA A 188 11.58 13.22 -11.26
CA ALA A 188 11.50 12.99 -12.70
C ALA A 188 10.14 13.44 -13.28
N PHE A 189 9.04 13.13 -12.60
CA PHE A 189 7.70 13.62 -12.97
C PHE A 189 7.66 15.15 -12.98
N ARG A 190 8.22 15.81 -11.97
CA ARG A 190 8.24 17.27 -11.90
C ARG A 190 9.01 17.89 -13.07
N ILE A 191 10.24 17.43 -13.31
CA ILE A 191 11.13 17.96 -14.35
C ILE A 191 10.56 17.73 -15.75
N ILE A 192 10.11 16.51 -16.05
CA ILE A 192 9.59 16.16 -17.37
C ILE A 192 8.29 16.92 -17.67
N GLN A 193 7.38 17.04 -16.70
CA GLN A 193 6.14 17.78 -16.89
C GLN A 193 6.37 19.29 -17.04
N GLN A 194 7.31 19.86 -16.29
CA GLN A 194 7.69 21.26 -16.46
C GLN A 194 8.23 21.51 -17.88
N SER A 195 9.13 20.64 -18.34
CA SER A 195 9.72 20.74 -19.69
C SER A 195 8.65 20.61 -20.78
N ALA A 196 7.68 19.70 -20.59
CA ALA A 196 6.55 19.55 -21.51
C ALA A 196 5.62 20.78 -21.52
N ALA A 197 5.38 21.40 -20.37
CA ALA A 197 4.56 22.61 -20.25
C ALA A 197 5.23 23.85 -20.88
N GLU A 198 6.56 23.93 -20.83
CA GLU A 198 7.33 24.98 -21.49
C GLU A 198 7.30 24.84 -23.03
N GLN A 199 7.25 23.59 -23.53
CA GLN A 199 7.20 23.29 -24.97
C GLN A 199 5.79 23.36 -25.57
N ASP A 200 4.76 22.99 -24.83
CA ASP A 200 3.36 22.99 -25.28
C ASP A 200 2.45 23.68 -24.24
N LYS A 201 1.95 24.87 -24.58
CA LYS A 201 1.01 25.63 -23.72
C LYS A 201 -0.32 24.91 -23.48
N ASN A 202 -0.68 23.93 -24.31
CA ASN A 202 -1.88 23.11 -24.13
C ASN A 202 -1.60 21.84 -23.32
N TYR A 203 -0.36 21.62 -22.90
CA TYR A 203 -0.01 20.50 -22.04
C TYR A 203 -0.78 20.57 -20.73
N LYS A 204 -1.52 19.50 -20.43
CA LYS A 204 -2.24 19.36 -19.17
C LYS A 204 -1.39 18.48 -18.25
N PRO A 205 -0.72 19.02 -17.24
CA PRO A 205 0.05 18.21 -16.30
C PRO A 205 -0.89 17.33 -15.47
N LEU A 206 -0.37 16.17 -15.06
CA LEU A 206 -0.96 15.31 -14.04
C LEU A 206 -0.66 15.86 -12.66
N LYS A 207 -1.65 15.79 -11.77
CA LYS A 207 -1.48 16.05 -10.35
C LYS A 207 -0.87 14.82 -9.67
N VAL A 208 0.44 14.86 -9.46
CA VAL A 208 1.20 13.78 -8.83
C VAL A 208 1.40 14.11 -7.35
N ALA A 209 1.13 13.15 -6.48
CA ALA A 209 1.41 13.25 -5.05
C ALA A 209 2.23 12.03 -4.59
N THR A 210 2.91 12.16 -3.46
CA THR A 210 3.69 11.06 -2.86
C THR A 210 3.52 11.02 -1.36
N ILE A 211 3.64 9.84 -0.79
CA ILE A 211 3.62 9.63 0.66
C ILE A 211 4.45 8.39 1.01
N PHE A 212 5.23 8.55 2.06
CA PHE A 212 6.01 7.48 2.67
C PHE A 212 6.40 7.93 4.08
N SER A 213 6.76 6.97 4.92
CA SER A 213 7.30 7.21 6.25
C SER A 213 8.36 6.16 6.60
N PHE A 214 8.77 6.14 7.86
CA PHE A 214 9.64 5.11 8.38
C PHE A 214 8.86 3.79 8.55
N ALA A 215 9.34 2.75 7.87
CA ALA A 215 9.05 1.37 8.23
C ALA A 215 10.07 0.95 9.29
N ALA A 216 9.59 0.60 10.49
CA ALA A 216 10.45 -0.08 11.44
C ALA A 216 10.89 -1.42 10.84
N ASN A 217 12.13 -1.83 11.11
CA ASN A 217 12.58 -3.19 10.86
C ASN A 217 11.82 -4.12 11.83
N GLU A 218 10.54 -4.35 11.56
CA GLU A 218 9.78 -5.41 12.19
C GLU A 218 10.26 -6.74 11.62
N GLU A 219 10.29 -7.79 12.45
CA GLU A 219 10.51 -9.14 11.95
C GLU A 219 9.44 -9.43 10.89
N GLN A 220 9.87 -9.75 9.66
CA GLN A 220 8.95 -10.22 8.63
C GLN A 220 8.56 -11.65 8.99
N ASP A 221 7.26 -11.89 9.10
CA ASP A 221 6.71 -13.21 9.40
C ASP A 221 6.57 -14.03 8.11
N ALA A 222 6.44 -13.36 6.95
CA ALA A 222 6.24 -13.99 5.66
C ALA A 222 6.97 -13.31 4.49
N VAL A 223 7.40 -14.13 3.53
CA VAL A 223 7.91 -13.66 2.24
C VAL A 223 6.78 -12.94 1.50
N GLY A 224 7.07 -11.72 1.07
CA GLY A 224 6.12 -10.87 0.36
C GLY A 224 5.36 -9.88 1.26
N ASP A 225 5.69 -9.80 2.55
CA ASP A 225 5.16 -8.77 3.45
C ASP A 225 5.47 -7.38 2.89
N ILE A 226 4.45 -6.53 2.86
CA ILE A 226 4.62 -5.10 2.63
C ILE A 226 4.85 -4.48 4.01
N ASN A 227 6.04 -3.91 4.23
CA ASN A 227 6.40 -3.31 5.51
C ASN A 227 5.34 -2.28 5.96
N ASP A 228 4.89 -2.39 7.22
CA ASP A 228 3.94 -1.45 7.80
C ASP A 228 4.65 -0.14 8.13
N GLU A 229 4.27 0.91 7.39
CA GLU A 229 4.83 2.24 7.53
C GLU A 229 4.07 3.02 8.61
N GLY A 230 4.77 3.40 9.68
CA GLY A 230 4.17 4.10 10.82
C GLY A 230 3.80 5.55 10.50
N PHE A 231 3.14 6.23 11.44
CA PHE A 231 2.89 7.68 11.31
C PHE A 231 3.99 8.54 11.95
N ASP A 232 4.98 7.91 12.58
CA ASP A 232 6.11 8.62 13.16
C ASP A 232 7.18 8.92 12.09
N VAL A 233 7.17 10.16 11.63
CA VAL A 233 8.13 10.68 10.66
C VAL A 233 9.42 11.19 11.29
N THR A 234 9.55 11.19 12.62
CA THR A 234 10.79 11.59 13.31
C THR A 234 11.88 10.52 13.20
N ALA A 235 11.49 9.27 12.97
CA ALA A 235 12.40 8.15 12.75
C ALA A 235 13.02 8.11 11.33
N MET A 236 12.57 9.00 10.43
CA MET A 236 13.12 9.10 9.07
C MET A 236 14.48 9.81 9.06
N ASN A 237 15.35 9.46 8.12
CA ASN A 237 16.58 10.22 7.90
C ASN A 237 16.27 11.65 7.39
N SER A 238 17.20 12.58 7.64
CA SER A 238 17.00 14.01 7.34
C SER A 238 16.64 14.26 5.88
N SER A 239 17.36 13.63 4.93
CA SER A 239 17.09 13.77 3.50
C SER A 239 15.67 13.30 3.10
N ALA A 240 15.18 12.20 3.70
CA ALA A 240 13.84 11.70 3.43
C ALA A 240 12.76 12.61 3.99
N ARG A 241 12.97 13.14 5.20
CA ARG A 241 12.04 14.08 5.82
C ARG A 241 11.99 15.42 5.08
N GLU A 242 13.14 16.01 4.74
CA GLU A 242 13.23 17.25 3.96
C GLU A 242 12.53 17.12 2.61
N PHE A 243 12.71 15.98 1.94
CA PHE A 243 12.01 15.71 0.69
C PHE A 243 10.49 15.62 0.88
N LEU A 244 10.03 14.90 1.91
CA LEU A 244 8.61 14.76 2.20
C LEU A 244 7.98 16.12 2.53
N GLU A 245 8.66 16.97 3.29
CA GLU A 245 8.24 18.35 3.57
C GLU A 245 8.13 19.19 2.29
N SER A 246 9.10 19.06 1.39
CA SER A 246 9.06 19.70 0.06
C SER A 246 7.85 19.23 -0.77
N ALA A 247 7.61 17.92 -0.84
CA ALA A 247 6.46 17.35 -1.56
C ALA A 247 5.11 17.75 -0.94
N ILE A 248 5.04 17.84 0.40
CA ILE A 248 3.86 18.39 1.10
C ILE A 248 3.70 19.88 0.81
N GLY A 249 4.79 20.64 0.66
CA GLY A 249 4.78 22.03 0.20
C GLY A 249 4.15 22.19 -1.18
N ASP A 250 4.57 21.36 -2.14
CA ASP A 250 3.97 21.31 -3.49
C ASP A 250 2.47 20.98 -3.41
N TYR A 251 2.09 19.99 -2.59
CA TYR A 251 0.70 19.60 -2.37
C TYR A 251 -0.14 20.73 -1.75
N ASN A 252 0.39 21.40 -0.74
CA ASN A 252 -0.25 22.56 -0.09
C ASN A 252 -0.50 23.68 -1.10
N ALA A 253 0.48 23.98 -1.96
CA ALA A 253 0.31 24.96 -3.03
C ALA A 253 -0.74 24.52 -4.06
N MET A 254 -0.73 23.24 -4.46
CA MET A 254 -1.65 22.67 -5.44
C MET A 254 -3.12 22.70 -4.98
N PHE A 255 -3.36 22.38 -3.71
CA PHE A 255 -4.71 22.21 -3.15
C PHE A 255 -5.16 23.33 -2.22
N LYS A 256 -4.31 24.33 -1.98
CA LYS A 256 -4.56 25.46 -1.07
C LYS A 256 -4.90 24.99 0.35
N VAL A 257 -4.09 24.07 0.85
CA VAL A 257 -4.17 23.51 2.21
C VAL A 257 -2.86 23.77 2.96
N ASN A 258 -2.79 23.39 4.24
CA ASN A 258 -1.63 23.65 5.08
C ASN A 258 -1.32 22.44 5.98
N HIS A 259 -0.82 21.37 5.37
CA HIS A 259 -0.33 20.20 6.09
C HIS A 259 1.17 20.31 6.39
N SER A 260 1.64 19.56 7.38
CA SER A 260 3.08 19.45 7.71
C SER A 260 3.42 18.04 8.22
N THR A 261 4.70 17.81 8.46
CA THR A 261 5.25 16.57 9.04
C THR A 261 5.19 16.55 10.58
N ASP A 262 4.67 17.59 11.23
CA ASP A 262 4.74 17.72 12.69
C ASP A 262 3.54 17.13 13.42
N GLY A 263 3.81 16.29 14.43
CA GLY A 263 2.78 15.72 15.31
C GLY A 263 1.65 15.04 14.53
N ASN A 264 0.42 15.45 14.79
CA ASN A 264 -0.77 14.88 14.12
C ASN A 264 -0.98 15.41 12.69
N ASN A 265 -0.19 16.39 12.21
CA ASN A 265 -0.40 16.97 10.88
C ASN A 265 -0.07 15.99 9.75
N PHE A 266 0.90 15.08 9.93
CA PHE A 266 1.17 14.05 8.93
C PHE A 266 -0.01 13.08 8.79
N GLN A 267 -0.70 12.76 9.89
CA GLN A 267 -1.93 11.97 9.84
C GLN A 267 -3.08 12.72 9.14
N ASN A 268 -3.17 14.04 9.32
CA ASN A 268 -4.13 14.87 8.58
C ASN A 268 -3.83 14.89 7.08
N TYR A 269 -2.55 14.98 6.71
CA TYR A 269 -2.10 14.84 5.32
C TYR A 269 -2.51 13.48 4.74
N TYR A 270 -2.21 12.38 5.43
CA TYR A 270 -2.61 11.03 5.01
C TYR A 270 -4.12 10.93 4.75
N ARG A 271 -4.95 11.47 5.66
CA ARG A 271 -6.41 11.45 5.53
C ARG A 271 -6.91 12.26 4.34
N ASP A 272 -6.42 13.49 4.21
CA ASP A 272 -6.79 14.38 3.09
C ASP A 272 -6.36 13.77 1.75
N LEU A 273 -5.12 13.29 1.67
CA LEU A 273 -4.59 12.60 0.48
C LEU A 273 -5.44 11.38 0.10
N SER A 274 -5.81 10.56 1.08
CA SER A 274 -6.70 9.41 0.88
C SER A 274 -8.03 9.82 0.25
N GLU A 275 -8.66 10.89 0.76
CA GLU A 275 -9.90 11.40 0.21
C GLU A 275 -9.73 11.97 -1.20
N ARG A 276 -8.65 12.71 -1.46
CA ARG A 276 -8.39 13.31 -2.78
C ARG A 276 -8.11 12.28 -3.86
N VAL A 277 -7.41 11.19 -3.51
CA VAL A 277 -7.24 10.06 -4.43
C VAL A 277 -8.60 9.40 -4.72
N LYS A 278 -9.47 9.22 -3.72
CA LYS A 278 -10.82 8.68 -3.95
C LYS A 278 -11.69 9.62 -4.81
N LYS A 279 -11.57 10.93 -4.62
CA LYS A 279 -12.26 11.96 -5.40
C LYS A 279 -11.63 12.25 -6.77
N GLN A 280 -10.54 11.55 -7.12
CA GLN A 280 -9.75 11.76 -8.34
C GLN A 280 -9.17 13.18 -8.49
N GLU A 281 -8.98 13.89 -7.38
CA GLU A 281 -8.29 15.18 -7.36
C GLU A 281 -6.77 15.02 -7.48
N VAL A 282 -6.25 13.85 -7.08
CA VAL A 282 -4.90 13.37 -7.36
C VAL A 282 -4.98 12.33 -8.48
N ASP A 283 -4.18 12.55 -9.53
CA ASP A 283 -4.15 11.71 -10.73
C ASP A 283 -3.26 10.49 -10.55
N LEU A 284 -2.08 10.69 -9.95
CA LEU A 284 -1.10 9.64 -9.71
C LEU A 284 -0.57 9.75 -8.27
N LEU A 285 -0.71 8.68 -7.50
CA LEU A 285 -0.14 8.57 -6.16
C LEU A 285 1.08 7.64 -6.19
N ILE A 286 2.27 8.17 -5.88
CA ILE A 286 3.50 7.39 -5.70
C ILE A 286 3.57 6.89 -4.25
N VAL A 287 3.78 5.59 -4.05
CA VAL A 287 3.81 4.95 -2.71
C VAL A 287 4.92 3.92 -2.60
N VAL A 288 5.47 3.74 -1.40
CA VAL A 288 6.42 2.65 -1.11
C VAL A 288 5.68 1.41 -0.60
N GLY A 289 5.01 1.52 0.55
CA GLY A 289 4.17 0.50 1.18
C GLY A 289 2.79 1.03 1.61
N MET A 290 2.68 2.32 1.92
CA MET A 290 1.40 2.96 2.25
C MET A 290 0.35 2.79 1.13
N PHE A 291 -0.92 2.65 1.54
CA PHE A 291 -2.08 2.46 0.66
C PHE A 291 -2.09 1.18 -0.20
N LEU A 292 -1.07 0.32 -0.14
CA LEU A 292 -1.08 -0.98 -0.80
C LEU A 292 -1.93 -2.02 -0.06
N THR A 293 -2.20 -1.77 1.23
CA THR A 293 -3.12 -2.53 2.07
C THR A 293 -4.21 -1.61 2.63
N GLY A 294 -5.42 -2.13 2.85
CA GLY A 294 -6.55 -1.38 3.46
C GLY A 294 -7.16 -0.21 2.66
N PHE A 295 -6.48 0.37 1.66
CA PHE A 295 -7.02 1.47 0.86
C PHE A 295 -8.09 1.00 -0.14
N ASP A 296 -9.23 1.70 -0.17
CA ASP A 296 -10.36 1.36 -1.03
C ASP A 296 -10.80 2.56 -1.88
N ALA A 297 -10.69 2.43 -3.19
CA ALA A 297 -11.06 3.45 -4.17
C ALA A 297 -11.66 2.81 -5.43
N PRO A 298 -13.00 2.75 -5.58
CA PRO A 298 -13.66 2.16 -6.75
C PRO A 298 -13.23 2.77 -8.09
N THR A 299 -12.84 4.06 -8.09
CA THR A 299 -12.40 4.80 -9.27
C THR A 299 -10.90 4.70 -9.56
N LEU A 300 -10.15 3.89 -8.81
CA LEU A 300 -8.75 3.58 -9.11
C LEU A 300 -8.70 2.31 -9.97
N ASN A 301 -8.19 2.42 -11.19
CA ASN A 301 -8.19 1.30 -12.14
C ASN A 301 -6.80 0.83 -12.55
N THR A 302 -5.75 1.60 -12.28
CA THR A 302 -4.40 1.30 -12.77
C THR A 302 -3.39 1.34 -11.63
N LEU A 303 -2.56 0.30 -11.55
CA LEU A 303 -1.39 0.22 -10.68
C LEU A 303 -0.15 0.06 -11.56
N PHE A 304 0.72 1.07 -11.56
CA PHE A 304 2.09 0.95 -12.04
C PHE A 304 2.94 0.35 -10.91
N VAL A 305 3.89 -0.51 -11.25
CA VAL A 305 4.70 -1.24 -10.27
C VAL A 305 6.16 -1.20 -10.69
N ASP A 306 7.00 -0.58 -9.87
CA ASP A 306 8.46 -0.73 -9.88
C ASP A 306 8.91 -1.22 -8.51
N LYS A 307 8.35 -2.37 -8.11
CA LYS A 307 8.53 -2.99 -6.80
C LYS A 307 8.46 -4.51 -6.93
N ASN A 308 9.37 -5.19 -6.25
CA ASN A 308 9.39 -6.65 -6.15
C ASN A 308 8.26 -7.15 -5.22
N LEU A 309 7.04 -7.24 -5.73
CA LEU A 309 5.89 -7.77 -5.02
C LEU A 309 5.85 -9.30 -5.12
N ARG A 310 5.66 -10.00 -3.99
CA ARG A 310 5.60 -11.47 -3.94
C ARG A 310 4.38 -11.93 -3.14
N TYR A 311 3.92 -13.15 -3.42
CA TYR A 311 2.85 -13.84 -2.69
C TYR A 311 1.66 -12.95 -2.31
N HIS A 312 1.44 -12.75 -1.02
CA HIS A 312 0.28 -12.04 -0.50
C HIS A 312 0.37 -10.53 -0.73
N GLY A 313 1.55 -9.91 -0.59
CA GLY A 313 1.75 -8.50 -0.90
C GLY A 313 1.44 -8.18 -2.36
N LEU A 314 1.77 -9.08 -3.29
CA LEU A 314 1.36 -8.97 -4.69
C LEU A 314 -0.16 -8.95 -4.84
N MET A 315 -0.85 -9.91 -4.22
CA MET A 315 -2.31 -9.99 -4.31
C MET A 315 -3.01 -8.78 -3.68
N GLN A 316 -2.51 -8.28 -2.56
CA GLN A 316 -3.08 -7.12 -1.86
C GLN A 316 -2.92 -5.83 -2.66
N ALA A 317 -1.71 -5.60 -3.20
CA ALA A 317 -1.41 -4.46 -4.05
C ALA A 317 -2.24 -4.50 -5.34
N PHE A 318 -2.28 -5.64 -6.05
CA PHE A 318 -3.04 -5.74 -7.31
C PHE A 318 -4.53 -5.51 -7.05
N SER A 319 -5.05 -6.04 -5.94
CA SER A 319 -6.45 -5.86 -5.52
C SER A 319 -6.83 -4.40 -5.25
N ARG A 320 -5.90 -3.44 -5.21
CA ARG A 320 -6.28 -2.02 -5.19
C ARG A 320 -7.06 -1.59 -6.44
N THR A 321 -6.95 -2.34 -7.53
CA THR A 321 -7.57 -2.01 -8.82
C THR A 321 -8.85 -2.80 -9.11
N ASN A 322 -9.17 -3.86 -8.35
CA ASN A 322 -10.22 -4.83 -8.69
C ASN A 322 -11.63 -4.49 -8.20
N ARG A 323 -11.84 -3.32 -7.60
CA ARG A 323 -13.18 -2.90 -7.17
C ARG A 323 -14.09 -2.64 -8.36
N ILE A 324 -15.30 -3.18 -8.28
CA ILE A 324 -16.37 -2.89 -9.24
C ILE A 324 -16.79 -1.42 -9.15
N TYR A 325 -17.18 -0.84 -10.28
CA TYR A 325 -17.66 0.54 -10.33
C TYR A 325 -18.79 0.71 -11.33
N ASN A 326 -18.52 0.54 -12.62
CA ASN A 326 -19.49 0.62 -13.70
C ASN A 326 -19.01 -0.19 -14.92
N ALA A 327 -19.80 -0.22 -15.99
CA ALA A 327 -19.49 -0.96 -17.22
C ALA A 327 -18.21 -0.50 -17.93
N THR A 328 -17.70 0.71 -17.66
CA THR A 328 -16.45 1.18 -18.28
C THR A 328 -15.19 0.66 -17.57
N LYS A 329 -15.32 0.14 -16.35
CA LYS A 329 -14.24 -0.50 -15.58
C LYS A 329 -14.37 -2.02 -15.67
N THR A 330 -13.73 -2.62 -16.66
CA THR A 330 -13.82 -4.07 -16.94
C THR A 330 -12.80 -4.92 -16.18
N PHE A 331 -11.64 -4.35 -15.84
CA PHE A 331 -10.55 -5.00 -15.13
C PHE A 331 -9.66 -3.97 -14.44
N GLY A 332 -8.82 -4.44 -13.52
CA GLY A 332 -7.70 -3.68 -12.98
C GLY A 332 -6.47 -3.78 -13.88
N ASN A 333 -5.93 -2.66 -14.33
CA ASN A 333 -4.68 -2.59 -15.08
C ASN A 333 -3.49 -2.68 -14.13
N ILE A 334 -2.63 -3.67 -14.33
CA ILE A 334 -1.35 -3.79 -13.64
C ILE A 334 -0.25 -3.65 -14.69
N VAL A 335 0.62 -2.66 -14.53
CA VAL A 335 1.73 -2.41 -15.44
C VAL A 335 3.03 -2.51 -14.63
N THR A 336 3.81 -3.56 -14.91
CA THR A 336 5.08 -3.87 -14.25
C THR A 336 6.26 -3.58 -15.17
#